data_AF-X0UJ69-F1
#
_entry.id   AF-X0UJ69-F1
#
_cell.length_a   1.000
_cell.length_b   1.000
_cell.length_c   1.000
_cell.angle_alpha   90.00
_cell.angle_beta   90.00
_cell.angle_gamma   90.00
#
_symmetry.space_group_name_H-M   'P 1'
#
loop_
_entity.id
_entity.type
_entity.pdbx_description
1 polymer ?
#
loop_
_entity_poly.entity_id
_entity_poly.type
_entity_poly.pdbx_seq_one_letter_code
_entity_poly.pdbx_strand_id
1 'polypeptide(L)'
;MNKPLYKNRSFLICILLLVVTCAVYWPVCKYEFVKYDDDKYVTENRYVKVGLSLEGIRWAFTTGHASNWHPLTWLSHMLDYQLFGPNAGAHHIINVLFHIANTLLLFVVLRRMTGRLWASAFVAAVFGLHPLHVESVAWVAERKDVLSTFFWLL
;
A
#
# COMPACT_ATOMS: atom_id res chain seq x y z
N MET A 1 26.52 19.80 16.61
CA MET A 1 25.55 19.42 15.56
C MET A 1 26.23 18.56 14.48
N ASN A 2 26.26 17.23 14.66
CA ASN A 2 26.90 16.30 13.71
C ASN A 2 25.93 15.83 12.60
N LYS A 3 25.41 16.77 11.78
CA LYS A 3 24.36 16.49 10.79
C LYS A 3 24.68 15.45 9.68
N PRO A 4 25.92 15.29 9.16
CA PRO A 4 26.13 14.44 7.97
C PRO A 4 26.07 12.93 8.27
N LEU A 5 26.64 12.49 9.40
CA LEU A 5 26.67 11.06 9.77
C LEU A 5 25.27 10.48 10.04
N TYR A 6 24.36 11.26 10.64
CA TYR A 6 22.98 10.81 10.89
C TYR A 6 22.17 10.68 9.60
N LYS A 7 22.38 11.57 8.63
CA LYS A 7 21.69 11.55 7.35
C LYS A 7 22.04 10.27 6.56
N ASN A 8 23.31 9.88 6.58
CA ASN A 8 23.79 8.65 5.93
C ASN A 8 23.19 7.39 6.58
N ARG A 9 23.12 7.34 7.92
CA ARG A 9 22.50 6.20 8.63
C ARG A 9 21.01 6.08 8.36
N SER A 10 20.26 7.18 8.39
CA SER A 10 18.83 7.15 8.07
C SER A 10 18.58 6.66 6.65
N PHE A 11 19.39 7.09 5.69
CA PHE A 11 19.28 6.64 4.29
C PHE A 11 19.53 5.13 4.16
N LEU A 12 20.59 4.61 4.78
CA LEU A 12 20.87 3.17 4.79
C LEU A 12 19.75 2.37 5.46
N ILE A 13 19.15 2.88 6.54
CA ILE A 13 18.00 2.25 7.19
C ILE A 13 16.81 2.22 6.25
N CYS A 14 16.50 3.31 5.53
CA CYS A 14 15.42 3.30 4.54
C CYS A 14 15.67 2.28 3.42
N ILE A 15 16.90 2.17 2.90
CA ILE A 15 17.25 1.15 1.91
C ILE A 15 17.04 -0.25 2.49
N LEU A 16 17.53 -0.49 3.71
CA LEU A 16 17.39 -1.79 4.36
C LEU A 16 15.92 -2.15 4.52
N LEU A 17 15.10 -1.26 5.10
CA LEU A 17 13.66 -1.45 5.28
C LEU A 17 12.96 -1.75 3.94
N LEU A 18 13.28 -1.00 2.89
CA LEU A 18 12.76 -1.25 1.54
C LEU A 18 13.11 -2.66 1.07
N VAL A 19 14.40 -3.04 1.14
CA VAL A 19 14.87 -4.34 0.65
C VAL A 19 14.26 -5.50 1.42
N VAL A 20 14.21 -5.44 2.76
CA VAL A 20 13.65 -6.53 3.56
C VAL A 20 12.14 -6.65 3.39
N THR A 21 11.40 -5.55 3.34
CA THR A 21 9.95 -5.59 3.09
C THR A 21 9.65 -6.11 1.68
N CYS A 22 10.40 -5.66 0.67
CA CYS A 22 10.31 -6.22 -0.69
C CYS A 22 10.56 -7.73 -0.70
N ALA A 23 11.60 -8.21 -0.01
CA ALA A 23 11.96 -9.62 -0.01
C ALA A 23 10.85 -10.50 0.61
N VAL A 24 10.25 -10.05 1.72
CA VAL A 24 9.16 -10.78 2.39
C VAL A 24 7.90 -10.85 1.52
N TYR A 25 7.53 -9.75 0.87
CA TYR A 25 6.30 -9.69 0.07
C TYR A 25 6.50 -10.04 -1.41
N TRP A 26 7.72 -10.28 -1.88
CA TRP A 26 7.98 -10.62 -3.29
C TRP A 26 7.07 -11.73 -3.87
N PRO A 27 6.71 -12.81 -3.13
CA PRO A 27 5.86 -13.86 -3.67
C PRO A 27 4.49 -13.38 -4.18
N VAL A 28 3.96 -12.24 -3.72
CA VAL A 28 2.63 -11.76 -4.12
C VAL A 28 2.50 -11.48 -5.62
N CYS A 29 3.62 -11.26 -6.32
CA CYS A 29 3.61 -11.07 -7.77
C CYS A 29 3.12 -12.30 -8.55
N LYS A 30 3.04 -13.46 -7.89
CA LYS A 30 2.55 -14.73 -8.45
C LYS A 30 1.17 -15.13 -7.94
N TYR A 31 0.57 -14.33 -7.06
CA TYR A 31 -0.73 -14.64 -6.49
C TYR A 31 -1.85 -14.23 -7.46
N GLU A 32 -2.92 -15.02 -7.44
CA GLU A 32 -4.14 -14.73 -8.17
C GLU A 32 -5.09 -13.86 -7.34
N PHE A 33 -6.17 -13.39 -7.95
CA PHE A 33 -7.27 -12.76 -7.22
C PHE A 33 -8.01 -13.79 -6.37
N VAL A 34 -8.47 -13.37 -5.19
CA VAL A 34 -9.24 -14.20 -4.26
C VAL A 34 -10.74 -13.98 -4.46
N LYS A 35 -11.49 -15.07 -4.66
CA LYS A 35 -12.94 -15.04 -4.84
C LYS A 35 -13.69 -14.90 -3.50
N TYR A 36 -13.50 -13.75 -2.85
CA TYR A 36 -14.22 -13.35 -1.64
C TYR A 36 -14.72 -11.91 -1.79
N ASP A 37 -13.80 -10.98 -2.03
CA ASP A 37 -14.10 -9.57 -2.30
C ASP A 37 -13.37 -8.97 -3.51
N ASP A 38 -12.33 -9.61 -4.06
CA ASP A 38 -11.62 -9.08 -5.24
C ASP A 38 -12.52 -9.07 -6.48
N ASP A 39 -13.52 -9.94 -6.54
CA ASP A 39 -14.59 -9.93 -7.52
C ASP A 39 -15.41 -8.64 -7.45
N LYS A 40 -15.88 -8.28 -6.25
CA LYS A 40 -16.68 -7.07 -6.03
C LYS A 40 -15.87 -5.80 -6.24
N TYR A 41 -14.59 -5.80 -5.86
CA TYR A 41 -13.74 -4.61 -5.92
C TYR A 41 -13.08 -4.42 -7.28
N VAL A 42 -12.70 -5.50 -7.96
CA VAL A 42 -11.83 -5.42 -9.14
C VAL A 42 -12.38 -6.23 -10.32
N THR A 43 -12.48 -7.56 -10.21
CA THR A 43 -12.60 -8.42 -11.41
C THR A 43 -14.01 -8.45 -12.03
N GLU A 44 -15.04 -8.15 -11.23
CA GLU A 44 -16.45 -8.02 -11.68
C GLU A 44 -16.97 -6.57 -11.62
N ASN A 45 -16.19 -5.64 -11.09
CA ASN A 45 -16.59 -4.24 -11.01
C ASN A 45 -16.45 -3.52 -12.36
N ARG A 46 -17.58 -3.29 -13.04
CA ARG A 46 -17.61 -2.64 -14.37
C ARG A 46 -16.93 -1.27 -14.41
N TYR A 47 -17.02 -0.48 -13.34
CA TYR A 47 -16.44 0.87 -13.30
C TYR A 47 -14.92 0.80 -13.19
N VAL A 48 -14.41 -0.16 -12.41
CA VAL A 48 -12.97 -0.40 -12.29
C VAL A 48 -12.39 -0.93 -13.60
N LYS A 49 -13.09 -1.85 -14.26
CA LYS A 49 -12.62 -2.47 -15.52
C LYS A 49 -12.50 -1.49 -16.70
N VAL A 50 -13.27 -0.40 -16.68
CA VAL A 50 -13.18 0.66 -17.70
C VAL A 50 -11.90 1.50 -17.52
N GLY A 51 -11.33 1.50 -16.31
CA GLY A 51 -10.23 2.39 -15.95
C GLY A 51 -10.73 3.76 -15.48
N LEU A 52 -9.81 4.74 -15.37
CA LEU A 52 -10.19 6.08 -14.94
C LEU A 52 -11.07 6.74 -16.02
N SER A 53 -12.29 7.06 -15.63
CA SER A 53 -13.29 7.72 -16.46
C SER A 53 -14.09 8.71 -15.64
N LEU A 54 -14.68 9.73 -16.27
CA LEU A 54 -15.53 10.69 -15.56
C LEU A 54 -16.72 10.00 -14.87
N GLU A 55 -17.30 8.99 -15.52
CA GLU A 55 -18.36 8.17 -14.95
C GLU A 55 -17.88 7.37 -13.73
N GLY A 56 -16.72 6.71 -13.83
CA GLY A 56 -16.12 5.97 -12.72
C GLY A 56 -15.77 6.87 -11.54
N ILE A 57 -15.21 8.06 -11.79
CA ILE A 57 -14.91 9.04 -10.75
C ILE A 57 -16.20 9.46 -10.04
N ARG A 58 -17.24 9.84 -10.80
CA ARG A 58 -18.53 10.21 -10.20
C ARG A 58 -19.10 9.08 -9.36
N TRP A 59 -19.10 7.85 -9.90
CA TRP A 59 -19.58 6.66 -9.20
C TRP A 59 -18.84 6.44 -7.87
N ALA A 60 -17.50 6.56 -7.88
CA ALA A 60 -16.67 6.35 -6.71
C ALA A 60 -16.99 7.34 -5.57
N PHE A 61 -17.32 8.60 -5.90
CA PHE A 61 -17.65 9.61 -4.89
C PHE A 61 -19.11 9.60 -4.42
N THR A 62 -20.03 8.96 -5.16
CA THR A 62 -21.47 9.03 -4.85
C THR A 62 -22.10 7.70 -4.42
N THR A 63 -21.35 6.60 -4.43
CA THR A 63 -21.92 5.25 -4.25
C THR A 63 -21.21 4.48 -3.15
N GLY A 64 -21.98 3.85 -2.25
CA GLY A 64 -21.47 2.78 -1.40
C GLY A 64 -21.53 1.45 -2.15
N HIS A 65 -20.44 0.69 -2.17
CA HIS A 65 -20.34 -0.60 -2.86
C HIS A 65 -19.61 -1.61 -1.97
N ALA A 66 -20.05 -2.87 -1.99
CA ALA A 66 -19.57 -3.92 -1.08
C ALA A 66 -19.60 -3.48 0.41
N SER A 67 -20.71 -2.86 0.83
CA SER A 67 -20.94 -2.35 2.19
C SER A 67 -20.00 -1.22 2.65
N ASN A 68 -19.26 -0.59 1.74
CA ASN A 68 -18.26 0.41 2.09
C ASN A 68 -18.31 1.65 1.17
N TRP A 69 -17.78 2.77 1.66
CA TRP A 69 -17.55 3.99 0.87
C TRP A 69 -16.09 4.44 0.98
N HIS A 70 -15.30 4.20 -0.08
CA HIS A 70 -13.88 4.52 -0.14
C HIS A 70 -13.50 4.95 -1.58
N PRO A 71 -13.78 6.21 -1.96
CA PRO A 71 -13.57 6.71 -3.31
C PRO A 71 -12.13 6.53 -3.80
N LEU A 72 -11.14 6.87 -2.97
CA LEU A 72 -9.73 6.79 -3.35
C LEU A 72 -9.27 5.36 -3.63
N THR A 73 -9.82 4.37 -2.92
CA THR A 73 -9.55 2.95 -3.18
C THR A 73 -10.03 2.54 -4.57
N TRP A 74 -11.25 2.94 -4.94
CA TRP A 74 -11.78 2.63 -6.28
C TRP A 74 -11.02 3.34 -7.38
N LEU A 75 -10.67 4.61 -7.20
CA LEU A 75 -9.83 5.33 -8.16
C LEU A 75 -8.46 4.67 -8.32
N SER A 76 -7.87 4.17 -7.23
CA SER A 76 -6.62 3.42 -7.29
C SER A 76 -6.77 2.14 -8.10
N HIS A 77 -7.82 1.35 -7.89
CA HIS A 77 -8.06 0.14 -8.68
C HIS A 77 -8.40 0.43 -10.15
N MET A 78 -9.12 1.52 -10.43
CA MET A 78 -9.37 1.99 -11.80
C MET A 78 -8.04 2.28 -12.51
N LEU A 79 -7.13 2.98 -11.83
CA LEU A 79 -5.80 3.26 -12.38
C LEU A 79 -5.01 1.95 -12.59
N ASP A 80 -5.00 1.05 -11.62
CA ASP A 80 -4.32 -0.24 -11.72
C ASP A 80 -4.86 -1.06 -12.91
N TYR A 81 -6.18 -1.10 -13.09
CA TYR A 81 -6.80 -1.83 -14.21
C TYR A 81 -6.50 -1.15 -15.56
N GLN A 82 -6.48 0.18 -15.61
CA GLN A 82 -6.11 0.90 -16.84
C GLN A 82 -4.66 0.62 -17.28
N LEU A 83 -3.74 0.46 -16.31
CA LEU A 83 -2.32 0.25 -16.59
C LEU A 83 -1.97 -1.23 -16.81
N PHE A 84 -2.59 -2.13 -16.05
CA PHE A 84 -2.19 -3.54 -15.96
C PHE A 84 -3.29 -4.53 -16.35
N GLY A 85 -4.50 -4.05 -16.60
CA GLY A 85 -5.66 -4.90 -16.89
C GLY A 85 -5.94 -5.88 -15.74
N PRO A 86 -6.33 -7.14 -16.05
CA PRO A 86 -6.66 -8.16 -15.06
C PRO A 86 -5.41 -8.90 -14.51
N ASN A 87 -4.23 -8.30 -14.53
CA ASN A 87 -3.02 -8.94 -14.00
C ASN A 87 -2.99 -8.90 -12.46
N ALA A 88 -3.43 -9.98 -11.80
CA ALA A 88 -3.49 -10.06 -10.34
C ALA A 88 -2.17 -9.70 -9.65
N GLY A 89 -1.04 -10.24 -10.13
CA GLY A 89 0.28 -9.98 -9.58
C GLY A 89 0.65 -8.48 -9.58
N ALA A 90 0.27 -7.74 -10.63
CA ALA A 90 0.50 -6.30 -10.70
C ALA A 90 -0.32 -5.54 -9.63
N HIS A 91 -1.59 -5.90 -9.44
CA HIS A 91 -2.45 -5.27 -8.43
C HIS A 91 -1.92 -5.53 -7.00
N HIS A 92 -1.48 -6.75 -6.72
CA HIS A 92 -0.80 -7.13 -5.48
C HIS A 92 0.49 -6.31 -5.27
N ILE A 93 1.32 -6.16 -6.30
CA ILE A 93 2.54 -5.34 -6.22
C ILE A 93 2.23 -3.91 -5.80
N ILE A 94 1.17 -3.29 -6.34
CA ILE A 94 0.82 -1.92 -5.95
C ILE A 94 0.48 -1.87 -4.45
N ASN A 95 -0.17 -2.87 -3.84
CA ASN A 95 -0.39 -2.90 -2.37
C ASN A 95 0.93 -2.92 -1.60
N VAL A 96 1.88 -3.76 -2.04
CA VAL A 96 3.21 -3.85 -1.45
C VAL A 96 3.97 -2.52 -1.57
N LEU A 97 3.85 -1.81 -2.68
CA LEU A 97 4.46 -0.48 -2.85
C LEU A 97 3.91 0.53 -1.84
N PHE A 98 2.60 0.56 -1.60
CA PHE A 98 2.03 1.40 -0.54
C PHE A 98 2.50 0.96 0.85
N HIS A 99 2.59 -0.35 1.13
CA HIS A 99 3.08 -0.83 2.42
C HIS A 99 4.56 -0.47 2.68
N ILE A 100 5.41 -0.55 1.65
CA ILE A 100 6.79 -0.08 1.71
C ILE A 100 6.81 1.43 1.97
N ALA A 101 6.00 2.20 1.24
CA ALA A 101 5.91 3.64 1.46
C ALA A 101 5.48 3.96 2.91
N ASN A 102 4.47 3.27 3.44
CA ASN A 102 4.01 3.40 4.83
C ASN A 102 5.11 3.06 5.83
N THR A 103 5.84 1.98 5.60
CA THR A 103 6.97 1.56 6.45
C THR A 103 8.05 2.66 6.50
N LEU A 104 8.39 3.24 5.35
CA LEU A 104 9.39 4.31 5.25
C LEU A 104 8.89 5.62 5.87
N LEU A 105 7.64 6.00 5.60
CA LEU A 105 7.00 7.18 6.20
C LEU A 105 6.94 7.06 7.72
N LEU A 106 6.53 5.90 8.25
CA LEU A 106 6.49 5.63 9.68
C LEU A 106 7.87 5.82 10.31
N PHE A 107 8.93 5.29 9.70
CA PHE A 107 10.30 5.53 10.16
C PHE A 107 10.64 7.02 10.21
N VAL A 108 10.34 7.77 9.14
CA VAL A 108 10.64 9.20 9.04
C VAL A 108 9.86 10.01 10.07
N VAL A 109 8.56 9.75 10.23
CA VAL A 109 7.67 10.41 11.21
C VAL A 109 8.17 10.16 12.63
N LEU A 110 8.38 8.90 13.02
CA LEU A 110 8.88 8.55 14.36
C LEU A 110 10.27 9.13 14.61
N ARG A 111 11.14 9.12 13.60
CA ARG A 111 12.48 9.71 13.71
C ARG A 111 12.42 11.20 13.96
N ARG A 112 11.52 11.92 13.27
CA ARG A 112 11.33 13.37 13.44
C ARG A 112 10.70 13.71 14.79
N MET A 113 9.71 12.94 15.24
CA MET A 113 8.99 13.20 16.50
C MET A 113 9.83 12.87 17.73
N THR A 114 10.56 11.75 17.72
CA THR A 114 11.23 11.22 18.92
C THR A 114 12.72 11.53 18.97
N GLY A 115 13.35 11.82 17.83
CA GLY A 115 14.81 11.94 17.73
C GLY A 115 15.58 10.63 17.99
N ARG A 116 14.93 9.47 18.13
CA ARG A 116 15.55 8.17 18.47
C ARG A 116 15.68 7.27 17.25
N LEU A 117 16.90 7.09 16.74
CA LEU A 117 17.15 6.47 15.42
C LEU A 117 16.74 5.00 15.42
N TRP A 118 17.38 4.24 16.31
CA TRP A 118 17.24 2.79 16.36
C TRP A 118 15.87 2.35 16.85
N ALA A 119 15.27 3.07 17.80
CA ALA A 119 13.90 2.80 18.23
C ALA A 119 12.90 3.02 17.09
N SER A 120 13.03 4.12 16.34
CA SER A 120 12.16 4.38 15.17
C SER A 120 12.36 3.32 14.08
N ALA A 121 13.60 2.92 13.82
CA ALA A 121 13.92 1.88 12.85
C ALA A 121 13.34 0.52 13.26
N PHE A 122 13.44 0.17 14.55
CA PHE A 122 12.89 -1.06 15.09
C PHE A 122 11.37 -1.11 14.93
N VAL A 123 10.66 -0.04 15.32
CA VAL A 123 9.19 0.02 15.17
C VAL A 123 8.77 -0.06 13.71
N ALA A 124 9.47 0.66 12.81
CA ALA A 124 9.20 0.57 11.37
C ALA A 124 9.48 -0.82 10.81
N ALA A 125 10.56 -1.49 11.23
CA ALA A 125 10.87 -2.85 10.81
C ALA A 125 9.80 -3.85 11.30
N VAL A 126 9.37 -3.73 12.56
CA VAL A 126 8.26 -4.55 13.08
C VAL A 126 7.02 -4.29 12.24
N PHE A 127 6.60 -3.04 12.03
CA PHE A 127 5.45 -2.70 11.18
C PHE A 127 5.55 -3.28 9.76
N GLY A 128 6.71 -3.14 9.11
CA GLY A 128 6.92 -3.61 7.75
C GLY A 128 6.89 -5.14 7.61
N LEU A 129 7.37 -5.86 8.64
CA LEU A 129 7.60 -7.31 8.60
C LEU A 129 6.59 -8.12 9.41
N HIS A 130 5.70 -7.48 10.19
CA HIS A 130 4.79 -8.19 11.09
C HIS A 130 3.78 -9.03 10.30
N PRO A 131 3.61 -10.32 10.61
CA PRO A 131 2.70 -11.20 9.87
C PRO A 131 1.23 -10.79 9.96
N LEU A 132 0.83 -10.03 11.00
CA LEU A 132 -0.54 -9.49 11.09
C LEU A 132 -0.91 -8.55 9.93
N HIS A 133 0.06 -8.00 9.21
CA HIS A 133 -0.22 -7.15 8.05
C HIS A 133 -0.40 -7.93 6.74
N VAL A 134 -0.21 -9.25 6.73
CA VAL A 134 -0.32 -10.05 5.51
C VAL A 134 -1.69 -9.90 4.86
N GLU A 135 -2.77 -9.87 5.64
CA GLU A 135 -4.13 -9.66 5.11
C GLU A 135 -4.26 -8.28 4.46
N SER A 136 -3.87 -7.21 5.16
CA SER A 136 -3.95 -5.85 4.62
C SER A 136 -3.05 -5.61 3.40
N VAL A 137 -1.94 -6.33 3.26
CA VAL A 137 -0.92 -6.09 2.23
C VAL A 137 -1.04 -7.03 1.03
N ALA A 138 -1.23 -8.33 1.28
CA ALA A 138 -1.25 -9.36 0.24
C ALA A 138 -2.65 -9.62 -0.34
N TRP A 139 -3.69 -8.94 0.14
CA TRP A 139 -5.04 -9.04 -0.42
C TRP A 139 -5.40 -7.78 -1.21
N VAL A 140 -5.67 -7.93 -2.52
CA VAL A 140 -5.97 -6.79 -3.41
C VAL A 140 -7.09 -5.89 -2.88
N ALA A 141 -8.23 -6.45 -2.46
CA ALA A 141 -9.36 -5.66 -1.92
C ALA A 141 -9.01 -4.86 -0.65
N GLU A 142 -7.93 -5.21 0.07
CA GLU A 142 -7.43 -4.45 1.22
C GLU A 142 -6.58 -3.23 0.86
N ARG A 143 -6.57 -2.82 -0.42
CA ARG A 143 -6.05 -1.51 -0.86
C ARG A 143 -6.46 -0.35 0.05
N LYS A 144 -7.68 -0.38 0.60
CA LYS A 144 -8.22 0.62 1.53
C LYS A 144 -7.34 0.81 2.78
N ASP A 145 -6.78 -0.25 3.35
CA ASP A 145 -5.97 -0.19 4.57
C ASP A 145 -4.62 0.45 4.30
N VAL A 146 -3.90 -0.03 3.28
CA VAL A 146 -2.58 0.49 2.92
C VAL A 146 -2.66 1.93 2.40
N LEU A 147 -3.72 2.29 1.69
CA LEU A 147 -3.91 3.64 1.16
C LEU A 147 -4.31 4.65 2.25
N SER A 148 -5.22 4.28 3.16
CA SER A 148 -5.60 5.14 4.27
C SER A 148 -4.42 5.40 5.22
N THR A 149 -3.64 4.37 5.51
CA THR A 149 -2.39 4.49 6.29
C THR A 149 -1.39 5.44 5.62
N PHE A 150 -1.25 5.35 4.29
CA PHE A 150 -0.36 6.24 3.52
C PHE A 150 -0.73 7.71 3.69
N PHE A 151 -2.01 8.04 3.50
CA PHE A 151 -2.47 9.42 3.66
C PHE A 151 -2.50 9.89 5.11
N TRP A 152 -2.63 8.98 6.09
CA TRP A 152 -2.50 9.34 7.50
C TRP A 152 -1.05 9.70 7.87
N LEU A 153 -0.06 8.99 7.33
CA LEU A 153 1.36 9.22 7.66
C LEU A 153 2.00 10.40 6.90
N LEU A 154 1.36 10.91 5.85
CA LEU A 154 1.85 12.02 5.01
C LEU A 154 1.64 13.38 5.69
#